data_AF-G5QLS7-F1
#
_entry.id   AF-G5QLS7-F1
#
_cell.length_a   1.000
_cell.length_b   1.000
_cell.length_c   1.000
_cell.angle_alpha   90.00
_cell.angle_beta   90.00
_cell.angle_gamma   90.00
#
_symmetry.space_group_name_H-M   'P 1'
#
loop_
_entity.id
_entity.type
_entity.pdbx_description
1 polymer ?
#
loop_
_entity_poly.entity_id
_entity_poly.type
_entity_poly.pdbx_seq_one_letter_code
_entity_poly.pdbx_strand_id
1 'polypeptide(L)' 'MKTTLKNLSVALMLAGMAIGSCAVAAEKVVIAHRGASGYLPEHTLPAKAMAYAQGADYLEQDLVMTKDDHLVRPSGRPP' A
#
# COMPACT_ATOMS: atom_id res chain seq x y z
N MET A 1 -42.82 22.47 26.10
CA MET A 1 -42.09 22.94 24.88
C MET A 1 -40.57 22.96 25.07
N LYS A 2 -40.02 23.58 26.14
CA LYS A 2 -38.56 23.67 26.36
C LYS A 2 -37.85 22.33 26.59
N THR A 3 -38.53 21.36 27.19
CA THR A 3 -38.03 19.98 27.43
C THR A 3 -37.98 19.16 26.15
N THR A 4 -39.01 19.25 25.30
CA THR A 4 -39.05 18.59 23.99
C THR A 4 -37.93 19.09 23.07
N LEU A 5 -37.65 20.40 23.10
CA LEU A 5 -36.56 20.99 22.31
C LEU A 5 -35.18 20.53 22.80
N LYS A 6 -34.95 20.47 24.13
CA LYS A 6 -33.71 19.92 24.70
C LYS A 6 -33.49 18.45 24.34
N ASN A 7 -34.54 17.63 24.41
CA ASN A 7 -34.44 16.21 24.09
C ASN A 7 -34.13 15.99 22.60
N LEU A 8 -34.66 16.84 21.72
CA LEU A 8 -34.36 16.82 20.28
C LEU A 8 -32.90 17.24 20.00
N SER A 9 -32.40 18.26 20.71
CA SER A 9 -30.99 18.68 20.58
C SER A 9 -30.01 17.60 21.04
N VAL A 10 -30.34 16.90 22.13
CA VAL A 10 -29.54 15.78 22.66
C VAL A 10 -29.57 14.60 21.69
N ALA A 11 -30.73 14.25 21.14
CA ALA A 11 -30.85 13.19 20.13
C ALA A 11 -30.02 13.49 18.86
N LEU A 12 -30.03 14.74 18.41
CA LEU A 12 -29.26 15.17 17.24
C LEU A 12 -27.74 15.15 17.51
N MET A 13 -27.31 15.51 18.72
CA MET A 13 -25.90 15.39 19.14
C MET A 13 -25.45 13.92 19.22
N LEU A 14 -26.26 13.03 19.79
CA LEU A 14 -25.94 11.60 19.86
C LEU A 14 -25.87 10.95 18.47
N ALA A 15 -26.77 11.33 17.55
CA ALA A 15 -26.74 10.86 16.17
C ALA A 15 -25.47 11.32 15.42
N GLY A 16 -25.01 12.55 15.67
CA GLY A 16 -23.78 13.09 15.08
C GLY A 16 -22.52 12.33 15.50
N MET A 17 -22.44 11.88 16.76
CA MET A 17 -21.28 11.09 17.26
C MET A 17 -21.22 9.68 16.66
N ALA A 18 -22.35 9.07 16.29
CA ALA A 18 -22.38 7.74 15.69
C ALA A 18 -21.81 7.71 14.25
N ILE A 19 -21.88 8.83 13.53
CA ILE A 19 -21.42 8.94 12.14
C ILE A 19 -19.90 9.25 12.07
N GLY A 20 -19.34 9.88 13.11
CA GLY A 20 -17.96 10.37 13.11
C GLY A 20 -16.84 9.33 13.28
N SER A 21 -17.19 8.06 13.55
CA SER A 21 -16.20 7.03 13.94
C SER A 21 -15.76 6.10 12.81
N CYS A 22 -16.23 6.29 11.58
CA CYS A 22 -15.75 5.55 10.42
C CYS A 22 -14.43 6.14 9.90
N ALA A 23 -13.36 6.00 10.68
CA ALA A 23 -12.02 6.16 10.14
C ALA A 23 -11.72 4.95 9.23
N VAL A 24 -11.71 5.17 7.92
CA VAL A 24 -11.24 4.17 6.95
C VAL A 24 -9.73 4.01 7.17
N ALA A 25 -9.33 2.99 7.93
CA ALA A 25 -7.93 2.62 8.03
C ALA A 25 -7.48 2.11 6.65
N ALA A 26 -6.46 2.74 6.07
CA ALA A 26 -5.85 2.22 4.85
C ALA A 26 -5.27 0.83 5.13
N GLU A 27 -5.61 -0.14 4.28
CA GLU A 27 -5.04 -1.49 4.36
C GLU A 27 -3.52 -1.42 4.15
N LYS A 28 -2.77 -2.18 4.95
CA LYS A 28 -1.31 -2.25 4.79
C LYS A 28 -1.01 -3.09 3.56
N VAL A 29 -0.11 -2.61 2.72
CA VAL A 29 0.38 -3.35 1.55
C VAL A 29 1.82 -3.80 1.75
N VAL A 30 2.17 -4.93 1.16
CA VAL A 30 3.50 -5.51 1.10
C VAL A 30 4.10 -5.23 -0.28
N ILE A 31 5.14 -4.40 -0.32
CA ILE A 31 5.87 -4.07 -1.54
C ILE A 31 7.21 -4.83 -1.52
N ALA A 32 7.38 -5.75 -2.46
CA ALA A 32 8.62 -6.53 -2.59
C ALA A 32 9.74 -5.68 -3.19
N HIS A 33 10.56 -5.10 -2.31
CA HIS A 33 11.71 -4.27 -2.66
C HIS A 33 12.74 -5.06 -3.47
N ARG A 34 12.82 -4.76 -4.77
CA ARG A 34 13.67 -5.41 -5.78
C ARG A 34 13.38 -6.89 -5.98
N GLY A 35 12.16 -7.33 -5.65
CA GLY A 35 11.77 -8.74 -5.58
C GLY A 35 12.09 -9.35 -4.22
N ALA A 36 12.26 -10.67 -4.15
CA ALA A 36 12.68 -11.39 -2.95
C ALA A 36 14.21 -11.24 -2.71
N SER A 37 14.69 -10.00 -2.63
CA SER A 37 16.11 -9.62 -2.64
C SER A 37 16.94 -10.17 -1.47
N GLY A 38 16.30 -10.48 -0.34
CA GLY A 38 16.94 -11.19 0.77
C GLY A 38 17.21 -12.68 0.50
N TYR A 39 16.62 -13.25 -0.55
CA TYR A 39 16.70 -14.69 -0.86
C TYR A 39 17.37 -14.98 -2.22
N LEU A 40 17.17 -14.11 -3.20
CA LEU A 40 17.66 -14.26 -4.57
C LEU A 40 18.27 -12.95 -5.06
N PRO A 41 19.17 -12.98 -6.07
CA PRO A 41 19.76 -11.76 -6.61
C PRO A 41 18.69 -10.75 -7.04
N GLU A 42 18.84 -9.51 -6.58
CA GLU A 42 17.88 -8.44 -6.80
C GLU A 42 17.60 -8.18 -8.29
N HIS A 43 16.40 -7.68 -8.57
CA HIS A 43 15.93 -7.36 -9.92
C HIS A 43 15.84 -8.56 -10.89
N THR A 44 16.14 -9.79 -10.49
CA THR A 44 16.04 -10.95 -11.38
C THR A 44 14.61 -11.50 -11.52
N LEU A 45 14.29 -12.16 -12.64
CA LEU A 45 13.00 -12.84 -12.82
C LEU A 45 12.73 -13.88 -11.71
N PRO A 46 13.71 -14.71 -11.28
CA PRO A 46 13.52 -15.59 -10.13
C PRO A 46 13.16 -14.85 -8.83
N ALA A 47 13.80 -13.70 -8.54
CA ALA A 47 13.47 -12.92 -7.35
C ALA A 47 12.03 -12.36 -7.39
N LYS A 48 11.56 -11.95 -8.58
CA LYS A 48 10.16 -11.51 -8.77
C LYS A 48 9.17 -12.67 -8.66
N ALA A 49 9.50 -13.82 -9.25
CA ALA A 49 8.68 -15.03 -9.18
C ALA A 49 8.52 -15.52 -7.73
N MET A 50 9.59 -15.50 -6.93
CA MET A 50 9.53 -15.85 -5.52
C MET A 50 8.70 -14.84 -4.72
N ALA A 51 8.88 -13.53 -4.94
CA ALA A 51 8.09 -12.50 -4.27
C ALA A 51 6.58 -12.64 -4.57
N TYR A 52 6.25 -12.98 -5.82
CA TYR A 52 4.87 -13.30 -6.21
C TYR A 52 4.35 -14.54 -5.48
N ALA A 53 5.15 -15.61 -5.42
CA ALA A 53 4.80 -16.82 -4.67
C ALA A 53 4.65 -16.60 -3.16
N GLN A 54 5.32 -15.58 -2.61
CA GLN A 54 5.21 -15.16 -1.20
C GLN A 54 3.98 -14.28 -0.93
N GLY A 55 3.24 -13.87 -1.96
CA GLY A 55 2.02 -13.06 -1.81
C GLY A 55 2.28 -11.57 -1.61
N ALA A 56 3.34 -11.01 -2.21
CA ALA A 56 3.52 -9.56 -2.24
C ALA A 56 2.42 -8.87 -3.06
N ASP A 57 1.86 -7.79 -2.53
CA ASP A 57 0.84 -6.99 -3.21
C ASP A 57 1.42 -6.25 -4.43
N TYR A 58 2.67 -5.80 -4.30
CA TYR A 58 3.38 -5.08 -5.35
C TYR A 58 4.81 -5.59 -5.53
N LEU A 59 5.27 -5.58 -6.77
CA LEU A 59 6.67 -5.77 -7.13
C LEU A 59 7.26 -4.39 -7.46
N GLU A 60 8.29 -3.97 -6.72
CA GLU A 60 9.02 -2.73 -7.04
C GLU A 60 9.84 -2.92 -8.32
N GLN A 61 10.08 -1.85 -9.10
CA GLN A 61 10.90 -1.91 -10.30
C GLN A 61 11.76 -0.64 -10.45
N ASP A 62 13.05 -0.77 -10.21
CA ASP A 62 14.04 0.23 -10.61
C ASP A 62 14.22 0.18 -12.13
N LEU A 63 14.17 1.35 -12.76
CA LEU A 63 14.37 1.52 -14.20
C LEU A 63 15.50 2.51 -14.46
N VAL A 64 16.35 2.19 -15.42
CA VAL A 64 17.36 3.09 -15.98
C VAL A 64 17.17 3.17 -17.48
N MET A 65 17.60 4.28 -18.07
CA MET A 65 17.48 4.51 -19.50
C MET A 65 18.77 4.09 -20.22
N THR A 66 18.64 3.40 -21.34
CA THR A 66 19.74 3.11 -22.26
C THR A 66 20.05 4.33 -23.13
N LYS A 67 21.15 4.28 -23.90
CA LYS A 67 21.52 5.36 -24.82
C LYS A 67 20.52 5.51 -25.99
N ASP A 68 19.85 4.43 -26.34
CA ASP A 68 18.83 4.33 -27.39
C ASP A 68 17.40 4.45 -26.84
N ASP A 69 17.21 5.19 -25.73
CA ASP A 69 15.91 5.58 -25.18
C ASP A 69 15.01 4.41 -24.72
N HIS A 70 15.59 3.26 -24.37
CA HIS A 70 14.87 2.14 -23.78
C HIS A 70 14.97 2.12 -22.24
N LEU A 71 13.85 1.86 -21.56
CA LEU A 71 13.86 1.59 -20.14
C LEU A 71 14.25 0.14 -19.89
N VAL A 72 15.32 -0.05 -19.14
CA VAL A 72 15.79 -1.36 -18.73
C VAL A 72 15.90 -1.44 -17.22
N ARG A 73 15.75 -2.65 -16.73
CA ARG A 73 16.16 -3.01 -15.38
C ARG A 73 17.68 -2.81 -15.24
N PRO A 74 18.18 -2.27 -14.11
CA PRO A 74 19.60 -2.32 -13.79
C PRO A 74 20.10 -3.77 -13.71
N SER A 75 21.23 -4.07 -14.37
CA SER A 75 21.96 -5.30 -14.08
C SER A 75 22.49 -5.20 -12.65
N GLY A 76 21.98 -6.02 -11.74
CA GLY A 76 22.47 -6.06 -10.36
C GLY A 76 23.99 -6.15 -10.35
N ARG A 77 24.62 -5.36 -9.47
CA ARG A 77 26.05 -5.51 -9.21
C ARG A 77 26.27 -6.98 -8.78
N PRO A 78 27.30 -7.68 -9.25
CA PRO A 78 27.63 -8.97 -8.65
C PRO A 78 27.80 -8.79 -7.13
N PRO A 79 27.47 -9.82 -6.34
CA PRO A 79 27.64 -9.77 -4.88
C PRO A 79 29.09 -9.40 -4.50
#